data_AF-A0A0C9Z072-F1
#
_entry.id   AF-A0A0C9Z072-F1
#
_cell.length_a   1.000
_cell.length_b   1.000
_cell.length_c   1.000
_cell.angle_alpha   90.00
_cell.angle_beta   90.00
_cell.angle_gamma   90.00
#
_symmetry.space_group_name_H-M   'P 1'
#
loop_
_entity.id
_entity.type
_entity.pdbx_description
1 polymer ?
#
loop_
_entity_poly.entity_id
_entity_poly.type
_entity_poly.pdbx_seq_one_letter_code
_entity_poly.pdbx_strand_id
1 'polypeptide(L)'
;MSRPGGHSTLNRENDIDLITNALRPVIAGLGDLQQRLDSVSTQIQNNTAAYGEMLQTRLRDGLGTLRPEIITGIDQRLVPLNNSASMLQNEVITTNQRVAALGELLETARNDILDARDTINRHVAQVLVRACQSYNAGCGLGFTRPFRVVPVVDADGSLQLPNVFGLPLLLNTRVISNLTDHELQQYLQIYGVQVEGDEQDRGERLSQLRAHIGYVPPDSITSYGVAIFSLLMGVFSYIFVLFVAALVSGRGPWLLISL
;
A
#
# COMPACT_ATOMS: atom_id res chain seq x y z
N MET A 1 -132.63 76.62 31.96
CA MET A 1 -131.72 76.62 33.12
C MET A 1 -130.79 75.43 33.00
N SER A 2 -129.47 75.67 33.05
CA SER A 2 -128.40 74.72 33.40
C SER A 2 -128.15 73.53 32.44
N ARG A 3 -126.94 73.07 32.14
CA ARG A 3 -125.52 73.46 32.26
C ARG A 3 -124.75 72.30 31.52
N PRO A 4 -123.42 72.16 31.51
CA PRO A 4 -122.55 72.39 30.36
C PRO A 4 -121.68 71.16 29.97
N GLY A 5 -120.74 71.38 29.04
CA GLY A 5 -119.40 70.75 29.03
C GLY A 5 -119.28 69.54 28.12
N GLY A 6 -118.45 69.50 27.07
CA GLY A 6 -117.23 70.26 26.85
C GLY A 6 -116.12 69.77 27.78
N HIS A 7 -115.25 68.87 27.27
CA HIS A 7 -113.81 68.73 27.58
C HIS A 7 -113.30 67.34 27.17
N SER A 8 -112.65 67.22 25.99
CA SER A 8 -111.70 66.09 25.71
C SER A 8 -110.89 66.24 24.41
N THR A 9 -110.68 67.44 23.88
CA THR A 9 -109.80 67.68 22.71
C THR A 9 -108.47 68.36 23.06
N LEU A 10 -108.37 69.03 24.22
CA LEU A 10 -107.21 69.87 24.58
C LEU A 10 -106.03 69.13 25.23
N ASN A 11 -106.17 67.84 25.60
CA ASN A 11 -105.08 67.04 26.19
C ASN A 11 -104.28 66.25 25.15
N ARG A 12 -104.90 65.89 24.02
CA ARG A 12 -104.30 65.01 23.02
C ARG A 12 -103.22 65.71 22.17
N GLU A 13 -103.41 67.00 21.91
CA GLU A 13 -102.48 67.84 21.15
C GLU A 13 -101.23 68.18 21.97
N ASN A 14 -101.40 68.52 23.27
CA ASN A 14 -100.28 68.72 24.19
C ASN A 14 -99.44 67.45 24.41
N ASP A 15 -100.08 66.28 24.52
CA ASP A 15 -99.36 65.01 24.69
C ASP A 15 -98.57 64.63 23.42
N ILE A 16 -99.12 64.90 22.23
CA ILE A 16 -98.43 64.65 20.95
C ILE A 16 -97.22 65.58 20.79
N ASP A 17 -97.34 66.86 21.13
CA ASP A 17 -96.20 67.80 21.08
C ASP A 17 -95.11 67.44 22.10
N LEU A 18 -95.49 66.96 23.29
CA LEU A 18 -94.54 66.55 24.33
C LEU A 18 -93.77 65.29 23.91
N ILE A 19 -94.47 64.31 23.31
CA ILE A 19 -93.87 63.10 22.72
C ILE A 19 -92.97 63.46 21.53
N THR A 20 -93.40 64.37 20.67
CA THR A 20 -92.63 64.82 19.50
C THR A 20 -91.35 65.55 19.91
N ASN A 21 -91.43 66.40 20.94
CA ASN A 21 -90.26 67.09 21.49
C ASN A 21 -89.34 66.15 22.26
N ALA A 22 -89.85 65.08 22.88
CA ALA A 22 -89.03 64.05 23.52
C ALA A 22 -88.36 63.10 22.51
N LEU A 23 -89.00 62.80 21.38
CA LEU A 23 -88.46 61.92 20.32
C LEU A 23 -87.41 62.59 19.45
N ARG A 24 -87.52 63.90 19.19
CA ARG A 24 -86.58 64.65 18.35
C ARG A 24 -85.09 64.48 18.76
N PRO A 25 -84.70 64.63 20.04
CA PRO A 25 -83.30 64.40 20.45
C PRO A 25 -82.88 62.93 20.32
N VAL A 26 -83.80 61.97 20.46
CA VAL A 26 -83.51 60.54 20.27
C VAL A 26 -83.25 60.23 18.79
N ILE A 27 -84.06 60.77 17.88
CA ILE A 27 -83.86 60.62 16.43
C ILE A 27 -82.55 61.27 15.99
N ALA A 28 -82.24 62.47 16.49
CA ALA A 28 -80.96 63.13 16.22
C ALA A 28 -79.77 62.31 16.78
N GLY A 29 -79.89 61.80 18.01
CA GLY A 29 -78.89 60.94 18.63
C GLY A 29 -78.64 59.64 17.87
N LEU A 30 -79.70 59.01 17.32
CA LEU A 30 -79.57 57.83 16.45
C LEU A 30 -78.90 58.16 15.12
N GLY A 31 -79.20 59.33 14.54
CA GLY A 31 -78.52 59.83 13.34
C GLY A 31 -77.02 60.02 13.55
N ASP A 32 -76.63 60.66 14.65
CA ASP A 32 -75.22 60.83 15.03
C ASP A 32 -74.52 59.48 15.28
N LEU A 33 -75.23 58.53 15.91
CA LEU A 33 -74.70 57.19 16.19
C LEU A 33 -74.47 56.40 14.89
N GLN A 34 -75.39 56.51 13.95
CA GLN A 34 -75.26 55.90 12.63
C GLN A 34 -74.08 56.50 11.85
N GLN A 35 -73.93 57.83 11.85
CA GLN A 35 -72.81 58.50 11.20
C GLN A 35 -71.46 58.11 11.81
N ARG A 36 -71.41 57.94 13.14
CA ARG A 36 -70.22 57.41 13.84
C ARG A 36 -69.93 55.96 13.45
N LEU A 37 -70.95 55.12 13.35
CA LEU A 37 -70.79 53.72 12.93
C LEU A 37 -70.27 53.63 11.50
N ASP A 38 -70.77 54.46 10.58
CA ASP A 38 -70.31 54.52 9.19
C ASP A 38 -68.84 54.97 9.12
N SER A 39 -68.47 55.97 9.92
CA SER A 39 -67.08 56.44 10.03
C SER A 39 -66.15 55.34 10.54
N VAL A 40 -66.55 54.64 11.61
CA VAL A 40 -65.78 53.53 12.18
C VAL A 40 -65.68 52.36 11.19
N SER A 41 -66.77 52.02 10.50
CA SER A 41 -66.80 50.98 9.46
C SER A 41 -65.81 51.29 8.34
N THR A 42 -65.82 52.54 7.85
CA THR A 42 -64.89 53.02 6.81
C THR A 42 -63.45 52.97 7.31
N GLN A 43 -63.20 53.37 8.55
CA GLN A 43 -61.86 53.33 9.15
C GLN A 43 -61.35 51.90 9.32
N ILE A 44 -62.20 50.96 9.72
CA ILE A 44 -61.86 49.54 9.81
C ILE A 44 -61.52 48.98 8.42
N GLN A 45 -62.31 49.28 7.39
CA GLN A 45 -62.02 48.86 6.01
C GLN A 45 -60.67 49.40 5.54
N ASN A 46 -60.43 50.71 5.72
CA ASN A 46 -59.18 51.34 5.30
C ASN A 46 -57.97 50.78 6.05
N ASN A 47 -58.09 50.57 7.36
CA ASN A 47 -57.02 49.96 8.15
C ASN A 47 -56.76 48.51 7.72
N THR A 48 -57.81 47.74 7.48
CA THR A 48 -57.69 46.33 7.06
C THR A 48 -56.97 46.21 5.72
N ALA A 49 -57.32 47.08 4.75
CA ALA A 49 -56.63 47.14 3.46
C ALA A 49 -55.15 47.54 3.62
N ALA A 50 -54.87 48.58 4.40
CA ALA A 50 -53.50 49.05 4.64
C ALA A 50 -52.62 47.99 5.34
N TYR A 51 -53.15 47.31 6.37
CA TYR A 51 -52.45 46.22 7.03
C TYR A 51 -52.24 45.02 6.12
N GLY A 52 -53.22 44.70 5.26
CA GLY A 52 -53.11 43.64 4.25
C GLY A 52 -51.97 43.90 3.26
N GLU A 53 -51.92 45.09 2.68
CA GLU A 53 -50.84 45.48 1.77
C GLU A 53 -49.47 45.50 2.45
N MET A 54 -49.39 46.00 3.68
CA MET A 54 -48.14 46.05 4.44
C MET A 54 -47.61 44.64 4.74
N LEU A 55 -48.48 43.72 5.15
CA LEU A 55 -48.12 42.31 5.39
C LEU A 55 -47.67 41.63 4.10
N GLN A 56 -48.41 41.82 3.00
CA GLN A 56 -48.09 41.23 1.72
C GLN A 56 -46.75 41.75 1.19
N THR A 57 -46.47 43.04 1.34
CA THR A 57 -45.21 43.67 0.94
C THR A 57 -44.05 43.14 1.79
N ARG A 58 -44.19 43.13 3.13
CA ARG A 58 -43.14 42.58 4.02
C ARG A 58 -42.84 41.11 3.74
N LEU A 59 -43.86 40.30 3.51
CA LEU A 59 -43.68 38.88 3.17
C LEU A 59 -43.00 38.71 1.81
N ARG A 60 -43.42 39.48 0.81
CA ARG A 60 -42.81 39.45 -0.53
C ARG A 60 -41.35 39.89 -0.50
N ASP A 61 -41.05 40.98 0.18
CA ASP A 61 -39.69 41.52 0.27
C ASP A 61 -38.80 40.60 1.10
N GLY A 62 -39.28 40.14 2.27
CA GLY A 62 -38.54 39.21 3.13
C GLY A 62 -38.25 37.87 2.46
N LEU A 63 -39.22 37.29 1.74
CA LEU A 63 -39.00 36.07 0.96
C LEU A 63 -38.14 36.32 -0.28
N GLY A 64 -38.27 37.51 -0.88
CA GLY A 64 -37.49 37.97 -2.03
C GLY A 64 -36.00 38.12 -1.70
N THR A 65 -35.64 38.46 -0.46
CA THR A 65 -34.26 38.63 0.00
C THR A 65 -33.67 37.36 0.62
N LEU A 66 -34.42 36.62 1.45
CA LEU A 66 -33.89 35.41 2.09
C LEU A 66 -33.51 34.33 1.08
N ARG A 67 -34.33 34.14 0.04
CA ARG A 67 -34.10 33.09 -0.96
C ARG A 67 -32.74 33.26 -1.69
N PRO A 68 -32.40 34.42 -2.28
CA PRO A 68 -31.11 34.60 -2.93
C PRO A 68 -29.94 34.56 -1.93
N GLU A 69 -30.11 35.04 -0.69
CA GLU A 69 -29.05 34.93 0.34
C GLU A 69 -28.72 33.47 0.66
N ILE A 70 -29.74 32.62 0.84
CA ILE A 70 -29.52 31.18 1.09
C ILE A 70 -28.83 30.52 -0.11
N ILE A 71 -29.29 30.78 -1.34
CA ILE A 71 -28.68 30.22 -2.54
C ILE A 71 -27.22 30.66 -2.67
N THR A 72 -26.96 31.96 -2.49
CA THR A 72 -25.62 32.53 -2.55
C THR A 72 -24.71 31.92 -1.48
N GLY A 73 -25.22 31.75 -0.25
CA GLY A 73 -24.46 31.11 0.83
C GLY A 73 -24.16 29.62 0.58
N ILE A 74 -25.07 28.91 -0.08
CA ILE A 74 -24.87 27.51 -0.51
C ILE A 74 -23.80 27.46 -1.62
N ASP A 75 -23.91 28.30 -2.64
CA ASP A 75 -22.96 28.35 -3.76
C ASP A 75 -21.54 28.71 -3.29
N GLN A 76 -21.43 29.70 -2.40
CA GLN A 76 -20.15 30.09 -1.79
C GLN A 76 -19.46 28.95 -1.03
N ARG A 77 -20.22 27.99 -0.49
CA ARG A 77 -19.68 26.82 0.21
C ARG A 77 -19.43 25.63 -0.73
N LEU A 78 -20.25 25.47 -1.77
CA LEU A 78 -20.13 24.38 -2.73
C LEU A 78 -18.88 24.48 -3.59
N VAL A 79 -18.54 25.68 -4.06
CA VAL A 79 -17.36 25.91 -4.90
C VAL A 79 -16.05 25.44 -4.22
N PRO A 80 -15.71 25.88 -2.99
CA PRO A 80 -14.49 25.44 -2.33
C PRO A 80 -14.53 23.94 -1.99
N LEU A 81 -15.68 23.38 -1.61
CA LEU A 81 -15.82 21.93 -1.38
C LEU A 81 -15.53 21.12 -2.65
N ASN A 82 -16.04 21.56 -3.80
CA ASN A 82 -15.80 20.89 -5.08
C ASN A 82 -14.32 20.99 -5.49
N ASN A 83 -13.69 22.14 -5.25
CA ASN A 83 -12.25 22.32 -5.48
C ASN A 83 -11.43 21.40 -4.54
N SER A 84 -11.77 21.30 -3.26
CA SER A 84 -11.10 20.39 -2.34
C SER A 84 -11.30 18.92 -2.73
N ALA A 85 -12.51 18.54 -3.16
CA ALA A 85 -12.79 17.18 -3.60
C ALA A 85 -11.96 16.80 -4.84
N SER A 86 -11.84 17.70 -5.83
CA SER A 86 -11.00 17.47 -7.00
C SER A 86 -9.51 17.42 -6.66
N MET A 87 -9.02 18.24 -5.73
CA MET A 87 -7.64 18.16 -5.24
C MET A 87 -7.36 16.82 -4.56
N LEU A 88 -8.25 16.39 -3.65
CA LEU A 88 -8.16 15.08 -2.98
C LEU A 88 -8.16 13.94 -4.00
N GLN A 89 -9.02 14.01 -5.01
CA GLN A 89 -9.06 13.00 -6.07
C GLN A 89 -7.73 12.92 -6.83
N ASN A 90 -7.13 14.06 -7.19
CA ASN A 90 -5.82 14.10 -7.86
C ASN A 90 -4.69 13.57 -6.96
N GLU A 91 -4.75 13.87 -5.66
CA GLU A 91 -3.78 13.38 -4.69
C GLU A 91 -3.86 11.86 -4.51
N VAL A 92 -5.09 11.30 -4.47
CA VAL A 92 -5.33 9.86 -4.45
C VAL A 92 -4.78 9.19 -5.71
N ILE A 93 -5.05 9.76 -6.89
CA ILE A 93 -4.52 9.23 -8.16
C ILE A 93 -2.98 9.23 -8.14
N THR A 94 -2.36 10.34 -7.74
CA THR A 94 -0.90 10.46 -7.67
C THR A 94 -0.31 9.47 -6.66
N THR A 95 -0.96 9.30 -5.51
CA THR A 95 -0.52 8.35 -4.47
C THR A 95 -0.62 6.92 -4.98
N ASN A 96 -1.72 6.56 -5.66
CA ASN A 96 -1.88 5.23 -6.25
C ASN A 96 -0.80 4.93 -7.30
N GLN A 97 -0.46 5.90 -8.15
CA GLN A 97 0.63 5.77 -9.13
C GLN A 97 1.98 5.54 -8.44
N ARG A 98 2.28 6.29 -7.37
CA ARG A 98 3.51 6.11 -6.59
C ARG A 98 3.57 4.75 -5.90
N VAL A 99 2.46 4.28 -5.34
CA VAL A 99 2.37 2.95 -4.71
C VAL A 99 2.59 1.85 -5.75
N ALA A 100 2.02 1.97 -6.94
CA ALA A 100 2.25 1.01 -8.03
C ALA A 100 3.73 0.97 -8.44
N ALA A 101 4.36 2.14 -8.64
CA ALA A 101 5.78 2.24 -8.99
C ALA A 101 6.69 1.65 -7.89
N LEU A 102 6.36 1.87 -6.61
CA LEU A 102 7.08 1.23 -5.50
C LEU A 102 6.94 -0.29 -5.50
N GLY A 103 5.76 -0.81 -5.88
CA GLY A 103 5.55 -2.24 -6.06
C GLY A 103 6.46 -2.84 -7.13
N GLU A 104 6.58 -2.19 -8.28
CA GLU A 104 7.47 -2.63 -9.37
C GLU A 104 8.95 -2.60 -8.96
N LEU A 105 9.38 -1.55 -8.26
CA LEU A 105 10.75 -1.44 -7.74
C LEU A 105 11.05 -2.55 -6.71
N LEU A 106 10.08 -2.89 -5.86
CA LEU A 106 10.24 -3.94 -4.85
C LEU A 106 10.40 -5.32 -5.50
N GLU A 107 9.60 -5.63 -6.52
CA GLU A 107 9.72 -6.90 -7.26
C GLU A 107 11.06 -6.99 -8.01
N THR A 108 11.50 -5.88 -8.62
CA THR A 108 12.83 -5.82 -9.27
C THR A 108 13.95 -6.07 -8.25
N ALA A 109 13.93 -5.35 -7.12
CA ALA A 109 14.94 -5.52 -6.08
C ALA A 109 14.93 -6.94 -5.48
N ARG A 110 13.75 -7.57 -5.37
CA ARG A 110 13.63 -8.96 -4.92
C ARG A 110 14.30 -9.92 -5.90
N ASN A 111 14.09 -9.75 -7.20
CA ASN A 111 14.72 -10.59 -8.23
C ASN A 111 16.25 -10.42 -8.21
N ASP A 112 16.74 -9.18 -8.11
CA ASP A 112 18.17 -8.90 -8.01
C ASP A 112 18.82 -9.60 -6.79
N ILE A 113 18.12 -9.62 -5.65
CA ILE A 113 18.58 -10.31 -4.43
C ILE A 113 18.64 -11.82 -4.64
N LEU A 114 17.65 -12.41 -5.32
CA LEU A 114 17.64 -13.85 -5.61
C LEU A 114 18.79 -14.22 -6.56
N ASP A 115 18.99 -13.44 -7.63
CA ASP A 115 20.08 -13.66 -8.59
C ASP A 115 21.46 -13.50 -7.94
N ALA A 116 21.62 -12.49 -7.07
CA ALA A 116 22.84 -12.29 -6.30
C ALA A 116 23.09 -13.46 -5.34
N ARG A 117 22.04 -13.93 -4.64
CA ARG A 117 22.14 -15.08 -3.73
C ARG A 117 22.59 -16.33 -4.48
N ASP A 118 21.98 -16.64 -5.62
CA ASP A 118 22.34 -17.83 -6.40
C ASP A 118 23.78 -17.74 -6.92
N THR A 119 24.19 -16.54 -7.34
CA THR A 119 25.58 -16.29 -7.77
C THR A 119 26.57 -16.48 -6.63
N ILE A 120 26.26 -15.96 -5.43
CA ILE A 120 27.09 -16.12 -4.23
C ILE A 120 27.16 -17.59 -3.83
N ASN A 121 26.03 -18.31 -3.78
CA ASN A 121 26.00 -19.73 -3.44
C ASN A 121 26.87 -20.55 -4.37
N ARG A 122 26.77 -20.32 -5.69
CA ARG A 122 27.62 -20.98 -6.69
C ARG A 122 29.11 -20.69 -6.46
N HIS A 123 29.48 -19.43 -6.17
CA HIS A 123 30.87 -19.07 -5.88
C HIS A 123 31.38 -19.73 -4.59
N VAL A 124 30.60 -19.69 -3.51
CA VAL A 124 30.97 -20.31 -2.23
C VAL A 124 31.15 -21.81 -2.40
N ALA A 125 30.25 -22.46 -3.15
CA ALA A 125 30.35 -23.88 -3.47
C ALA A 125 31.64 -24.22 -4.23
N GLN A 126 31.98 -23.44 -5.26
CA GLN A 126 33.23 -23.61 -6.02
C GLN A 126 34.47 -23.41 -5.15
N VAL A 127 34.48 -22.40 -4.29
CA VAL A 127 35.59 -22.14 -3.36
C VAL A 127 35.76 -23.31 -2.40
N LEU A 128 34.67 -23.85 -1.85
CA LEU A 128 34.73 -24.99 -0.95
C LEU A 128 35.25 -26.25 -1.65
N VAL A 129 34.78 -26.54 -2.88
CA VAL A 129 35.29 -27.64 -3.69
C VAL A 129 36.80 -27.52 -3.90
N ARG A 130 37.28 -26.35 -4.32
CA ARG A 130 38.72 -26.09 -4.52
C ARG A 130 39.53 -26.18 -3.23
N ALA A 131 38.97 -25.75 -2.11
CA ALA A 131 39.62 -25.86 -0.81
C ALA A 131 39.77 -27.33 -0.39
N CYS A 132 38.72 -28.15 -0.57
CA CYS A 132 38.80 -29.59 -0.34
C CYS A 132 39.84 -30.25 -1.24
N GLN A 133 39.84 -29.94 -2.54
CA GLN A 133 40.82 -30.47 -3.50
C GLN A 133 42.26 -30.11 -3.11
N SER A 134 42.50 -28.84 -2.77
CA SER A 134 43.83 -28.36 -2.38
C SER A 134 44.30 -29.00 -1.07
N TYR A 135 43.38 -29.19 -0.12
CA TYR A 135 43.66 -29.92 1.11
C TYR A 135 44.05 -31.37 0.82
N ASN A 136 43.29 -32.06 -0.03
CA ASN A 136 43.50 -33.46 -0.38
C ASN A 136 44.84 -33.68 -1.08
N ALA A 137 45.28 -32.72 -1.91
CA ALA A 137 46.60 -32.75 -2.54
C ALA A 137 47.73 -32.80 -1.50
N GLY A 138 47.56 -32.12 -0.37
CA GLY A 138 48.51 -32.14 0.75
C GLY A 138 48.39 -33.34 1.70
N CYS A 139 47.44 -34.26 1.48
CA CYS A 139 47.19 -35.41 2.36
C CYS A 139 47.91 -36.70 1.93
N GLY A 140 48.58 -36.70 0.77
CA GLY A 140 49.22 -37.90 0.23
C GLY A 140 48.21 -39.03 0.03
N LEU A 141 48.45 -40.19 0.66
CA LEU A 141 47.57 -41.37 0.51
C LEU A 141 46.29 -41.33 1.35
N GLY A 142 46.14 -40.36 2.26
CA GLY A 142 44.93 -40.23 3.07
C GLY A 142 44.86 -41.14 4.32
N PHE A 143 45.93 -41.88 4.66
CA PHE A 143 45.91 -42.80 5.82
C PHE A 143 46.22 -42.11 7.16
N THR A 144 47.19 -41.20 7.17
CA THR A 144 47.56 -40.43 8.37
C THR A 144 46.68 -39.20 8.55
N ARG A 145 46.27 -38.60 7.43
CA ARG A 145 45.36 -37.45 7.38
C ARG A 145 44.29 -37.76 6.34
N PRO A 146 43.03 -38.03 6.73
CA PRO A 146 42.00 -38.40 5.78
C PRO A 146 41.68 -37.24 4.84
N PHE A 147 41.28 -37.58 3.62
CA PHE A 147 40.78 -36.62 2.65
C PHE A 147 39.52 -35.92 3.18
N ARG A 148 39.41 -34.63 2.85
CA ARG A 148 38.15 -33.88 2.94
C ARG A 148 37.25 -34.35 1.81
N VAL A 149 36.00 -34.62 2.16
CA VAL A 149 34.97 -34.97 1.18
C VAL A 149 34.70 -33.77 0.30
N VAL A 150 34.84 -33.95 -1.02
CA VAL A 150 34.44 -32.94 -2.00
C VAL A 150 32.92 -33.00 -2.13
N PRO A 151 32.19 -31.91 -1.80
CA PRO A 151 30.74 -31.92 -1.92
C PRO A 151 30.31 -31.91 -3.38
N VAL A 152 29.13 -32.47 -3.62
CA VAL A 152 28.39 -32.35 -4.88
C VAL A 152 27.71 -30.99 -4.87
N VAL A 153 27.87 -30.23 -5.96
CA VAL A 153 27.26 -28.91 -6.13
C VAL A 153 26.06 -29.07 -7.06
N ASP A 154 24.87 -28.79 -6.55
CA ASP A 154 23.64 -28.82 -7.35
C ASP A 154 23.48 -27.51 -8.16
N ALA A 155 22.53 -27.47 -9.08
CA ALA A 155 22.30 -26.34 -9.98
C ALA A 155 21.98 -25.02 -9.24
N ASP A 156 21.37 -25.11 -8.06
CA ASP A 156 21.06 -23.99 -7.17
C ASP A 156 22.26 -23.56 -6.29
N GLY A 157 23.42 -24.22 -6.44
CA GLY A 157 24.61 -24.00 -5.63
C GLY A 157 24.55 -24.64 -4.23
N SER A 158 23.53 -25.46 -3.94
CA SER A 158 23.47 -26.23 -2.71
C SER A 158 24.56 -27.31 -2.67
N LEU A 159 24.96 -27.66 -1.45
CA LEU A 159 26.05 -28.58 -1.19
C LEU A 159 25.51 -29.87 -0.60
N GLN A 160 25.71 -30.97 -1.31
CA GLN A 160 25.33 -32.29 -0.85
C GLN A 160 26.56 -33.17 -0.69
N LEU A 161 26.52 -34.07 0.28
CA LEU A 161 27.58 -35.05 0.46
C LEU A 161 27.30 -36.27 -0.40
N PRO A 162 28.33 -36.93 -0.96
CA PRO A 162 28.14 -38.11 -1.82
C PRO A 162 27.36 -39.27 -1.17
N ASN A 163 27.42 -39.41 0.15
CA ASN A 163 26.69 -40.44 0.88
C ASN A 163 25.17 -40.32 0.77
N VAL A 164 24.64 -39.12 0.47
CA VAL A 164 23.22 -38.90 0.19
C VAL A 164 22.76 -39.71 -1.04
N PHE A 165 23.69 -39.98 -1.97
CA PHE A 165 23.46 -40.79 -3.17
C PHE A 165 23.81 -42.28 -2.96
N GLY A 166 24.03 -42.70 -1.72
CA GLY A 166 24.45 -44.08 -1.42
C GLY A 166 25.91 -44.38 -1.71
N LEU A 167 26.74 -43.36 -2.00
CA LEU A 167 28.14 -43.53 -2.35
C LEU A 167 29.08 -43.50 -1.13
N PRO A 168 30.16 -44.31 -1.11
CA PRO A 168 31.10 -44.37 0.00
C PRO A 168 32.02 -43.15 0.05
N LEU A 169 32.11 -42.48 1.20
CA LEU A 169 32.96 -41.29 1.35
C LEU A 169 34.43 -41.58 1.01
N LEU A 170 34.99 -40.82 0.05
CA LEU A 170 36.33 -41.01 -0.50
C LEU A 170 37.40 -40.42 0.42
N LEU A 171 37.61 -41.05 1.58
CA LEU A 171 38.47 -40.55 2.66
C LEU A 171 39.96 -40.87 2.48
N ASN A 172 40.31 -41.79 1.58
CA ASN A 172 41.69 -42.19 1.30
C ASN A 172 41.80 -42.92 -0.05
N THR A 173 43.02 -43.17 -0.51
CA THR A 173 43.29 -43.82 -1.79
C THR A 173 42.82 -45.26 -1.87
N ARG A 174 42.75 -45.97 -0.73
CA ARG A 174 42.25 -47.35 -0.67
C ARG A 174 40.75 -47.40 -1.00
N VAL A 175 39.96 -46.49 -0.43
CA VAL A 175 38.52 -46.41 -0.74
C VAL A 175 38.31 -46.11 -2.22
N ILE A 176 39.03 -45.13 -2.77
CA ILE A 176 38.94 -44.75 -4.19
C ILE A 176 39.30 -45.92 -5.11
N SER A 177 40.38 -46.66 -4.79
CA SER A 177 40.86 -47.75 -5.66
C SER A 177 39.96 -48.99 -5.59
N ASN A 178 39.18 -49.13 -4.51
CA ASN A 178 38.27 -50.24 -4.27
C ASN A 178 36.82 -49.97 -4.70
N LEU A 179 36.52 -48.82 -5.29
CA LEU A 179 35.18 -48.53 -5.83
C LEU A 179 34.78 -49.57 -6.86
N THR A 180 33.55 -50.07 -6.80
CA THR A 180 32.97 -50.86 -7.89
C THR A 180 32.87 -50.02 -9.16
N ASP A 181 32.80 -50.65 -10.33
CA ASP A 181 32.62 -49.90 -11.59
C ASP A 181 31.34 -49.06 -11.58
N HIS A 182 30.30 -49.54 -10.92
CA HIS A 182 29.05 -48.82 -10.74
C HIS A 182 29.22 -47.56 -9.88
N GLU A 183 29.85 -47.67 -8.71
CA GLU A 183 30.10 -46.52 -7.83
C GLU A 183 31.05 -45.51 -8.49
N LEU A 184 32.06 -45.98 -9.21
CA LEU A 184 32.97 -45.13 -9.97
C LEU A 184 32.22 -44.33 -11.04
N GLN A 185 31.34 -44.98 -11.80
CA GLN A 185 30.53 -44.32 -12.82
C GLN A 185 29.58 -43.29 -12.20
N GLN A 186 28.93 -43.63 -11.08
CA GLN A 186 28.05 -42.70 -10.37
C GLN A 186 28.82 -41.48 -9.85
N TYR A 187 30.03 -41.67 -9.32
CA TYR A 187 30.89 -40.57 -8.90
C TYR A 187 31.25 -39.63 -10.04
N LEU A 188 31.65 -40.17 -11.19
CA LEU A 188 32.00 -39.37 -12.37
C LEU A 188 30.79 -38.59 -12.89
N GLN A 189 29.62 -39.22 -12.93
CA GLN A 189 28.37 -38.60 -13.35
C GLN A 189 27.96 -37.46 -12.42
N ILE A 190 27.95 -37.69 -11.11
CA ILE A 190 27.47 -36.71 -10.12
C ILE A 190 28.43 -35.52 -10.02
N TYR A 191 29.73 -35.73 -10.19
CA TYR A 191 30.71 -34.64 -10.24
C TYR A 191 30.83 -33.98 -11.62
N GLY A 192 30.09 -34.46 -12.63
CA GLY A 192 30.14 -33.92 -14.00
C GLY A 192 31.51 -34.07 -14.66
N VAL A 193 32.27 -35.10 -14.28
CA VAL A 193 33.58 -35.41 -14.89
C VAL A 193 33.33 -36.00 -16.26
N GLN A 194 33.85 -35.35 -17.31
CA GLN A 194 33.65 -35.79 -18.69
C GLN A 194 34.47 -37.06 -18.95
N VAL A 195 33.75 -38.15 -19.24
CA VAL A 195 34.29 -39.44 -19.66
C VAL A 195 34.14 -39.50 -21.17
N GLU A 196 35.25 -39.57 -21.91
CA GLU A 196 35.22 -39.62 -23.38
C GLU A 196 34.98 -41.08 -23.82
N GLY A 197 33.71 -41.43 -24.05
CA GLY A 197 33.28 -42.70 -24.63
C GLY A 197 33.06 -43.84 -23.64
N ASP A 198 32.22 -44.81 -24.04
CA ASP A 198 31.83 -45.98 -23.23
C ASP A 198 32.97 -47.02 -23.04
N GLU A 199 34.08 -46.90 -23.78
CA GLU A 199 35.21 -47.83 -23.76
C GLU A 199 36.42 -47.33 -22.95
N GLN A 200 36.26 -46.30 -22.12
CA GLN A 200 37.38 -45.76 -21.35
C GLN A 200 37.83 -46.73 -20.24
N ASP A 201 39.14 -47.02 -20.20
CA ASP A 201 39.74 -47.95 -19.25
C ASP A 201 39.43 -47.54 -17.81
N ARG A 202 39.19 -48.52 -16.94
CA ARG A 202 38.89 -48.30 -15.53
C ARG A 202 39.99 -47.49 -14.84
N GLY A 203 41.26 -47.73 -15.21
CA GLY A 203 42.40 -47.00 -14.68
C GLY A 203 42.33 -45.50 -15.00
N GLU A 204 41.87 -45.16 -16.19
CA GLU A 204 41.74 -43.78 -16.66
C GLU A 204 40.58 -43.06 -15.98
N ARG A 205 39.41 -43.71 -15.86
CA ARG A 205 38.26 -43.22 -15.08
C ARG A 205 38.62 -42.97 -13.61
N LEU A 206 39.39 -43.88 -13.00
CA LEU A 206 39.91 -43.67 -11.65
C LEU A 206 40.91 -42.51 -11.59
N SER A 207 41.75 -42.34 -12.61
CA SER A 207 42.67 -41.21 -12.69
C SER A 207 41.93 -39.87 -12.74
N GLN A 208 40.88 -39.77 -13.56
CA GLN A 208 40.03 -38.59 -13.64
C GLN A 208 39.32 -38.28 -12.31
N LEU A 209 38.74 -39.30 -11.66
CA LEU A 209 38.11 -39.12 -10.35
C LEU A 209 39.13 -38.66 -9.29
N ARG A 210 40.33 -39.25 -9.28
CA ARG A 210 41.42 -38.87 -8.38
C ARG A 210 41.84 -37.41 -8.59
N ALA A 211 42.03 -37.01 -9.86
CA ALA A 211 42.34 -35.64 -10.22
C ALA A 211 41.24 -34.67 -9.74
N HIS A 212 39.96 -35.02 -9.92
CA HIS A 212 38.84 -34.22 -9.43
C HIS A 212 38.81 -34.09 -7.90
N ILE A 213 39.18 -35.14 -7.16
CA ILE A 213 39.23 -35.10 -5.68
C ILE A 213 40.42 -34.28 -5.18
N GLY A 214 41.39 -33.97 -6.05
CA GLY A 214 42.64 -33.31 -5.71
C GLY A 214 43.71 -34.28 -5.21
N TYR A 215 43.58 -35.58 -5.47
CA TYR A 215 44.65 -36.55 -5.22
C TYR A 215 45.50 -36.73 -6.47
N VAL A 216 46.81 -36.53 -6.33
CA VAL A 216 47.78 -36.80 -7.39
C VAL A 216 48.76 -37.85 -6.86
N PRO A 217 48.98 -38.98 -7.57
CA PRO A 217 49.95 -39.98 -7.16
C PRO A 217 51.36 -39.39 -7.02
N PRO A 218 52.19 -39.90 -6.09
CA PRO A 218 53.51 -39.37 -5.79
C PRO A 218 54.52 -39.42 -6.96
N ASP A 219 54.20 -40.11 -8.06
CA ASP A 219 55.09 -40.29 -9.20
C ASP A 219 55.11 -39.09 -10.18
N SER A 220 54.31 -38.04 -9.94
CA SER A 220 54.30 -36.82 -10.77
C SER A 220 55.00 -35.64 -10.08
N ILE A 221 56.13 -35.21 -10.64
CA ILE A 221 57.04 -34.16 -10.14
C ILE A 221 56.39 -32.74 -10.09
N THR A 222 55.17 -32.58 -10.60
CA THR A 222 54.42 -31.31 -10.67
C THR A 222 53.67 -30.92 -9.38
N SER A 223 53.73 -31.75 -8.33
CA SER A 223 52.86 -31.69 -7.14
C SER A 223 52.91 -30.41 -6.30
N TYR A 224 54.00 -29.65 -6.28
CA TYR A 224 54.12 -28.46 -5.41
C TYR A 224 53.60 -27.17 -6.06
N GLY A 225 53.74 -27.03 -7.39
CA GLY A 225 53.31 -25.82 -8.11
C GLY A 225 51.78 -25.68 -8.19
N VAL A 226 51.09 -26.80 -8.40
CA VAL A 226 49.61 -26.82 -8.55
C VAL A 226 48.92 -26.54 -7.22
N ALA A 227 49.43 -27.05 -6.09
CA ALA A 227 48.84 -26.82 -4.78
C ALA A 227 48.94 -25.35 -4.33
N ILE A 228 50.09 -24.70 -4.58
CA ILE A 228 50.29 -23.28 -4.25
C ILE A 228 49.42 -22.38 -5.15
N PHE A 229 49.31 -22.71 -6.44
CA PHE A 229 48.49 -21.94 -7.37
C PHE A 229 47.00 -22.03 -7.04
N SER A 230 46.49 -23.22 -6.72
CA SER A 230 45.09 -23.40 -6.31
C SER A 230 44.75 -22.70 -4.99
N LEU A 231 45.69 -22.67 -4.04
CA LEU A 231 45.53 -21.97 -2.76
C LEU A 231 45.51 -20.45 -2.96
N LEU A 232 46.40 -19.91 -3.80
CA LEU A 232 46.39 -18.49 -4.17
C LEU A 232 45.09 -18.09 -4.87
N MET A 233 44.62 -18.87 -5.85
CA MET A 233 43.38 -18.60 -6.56
C MET A 233 42.14 -18.66 -5.65
N GLY A 234 42.13 -19.56 -4.67
CA GLY A 234 41.09 -19.64 -3.64
C GLY A 234 41.07 -18.41 -2.72
N VAL A 235 42.24 -17.95 -2.28
CA VAL A 235 42.38 -16.74 -1.44
C VAL A 235 41.96 -15.48 -2.21
N PHE A 236 42.38 -15.32 -3.46
CA PHE A 236 41.96 -14.18 -4.29
C PHE A 236 40.46 -14.17 -4.55
N SER A 237 39.85 -15.34 -4.74
CA SER A 237 38.41 -15.48 -4.91
C SER A 237 37.65 -15.14 -3.62
N TYR A 238 38.17 -15.54 -2.47
CA TYR A 238 37.60 -15.17 -1.16
C TYR A 238 37.67 -13.67 -0.88
N ILE A 239 38.80 -13.03 -1.18
CA ILE A 239 38.97 -11.57 -1.06
C ILE A 239 38.03 -10.84 -2.01
N PHE A 240 37.85 -11.34 -3.24
CA PHE A 240 36.91 -10.76 -4.19
C PHE A 240 35.46 -10.86 -3.70
N VAL A 241 35.05 -11.99 -3.12
CA VAL A 241 33.72 -12.14 -2.52
C VAL A 241 33.51 -11.19 -1.34
N LEU A 242 34.50 -11.02 -0.47
CA LEU A 242 34.45 -10.04 0.62
C LEU A 242 34.35 -8.61 0.09
N PHE A 243 35.07 -8.28 -0.97
CA PHE A 243 35.03 -6.98 -1.62
C PHE A 243 33.64 -6.68 -2.22
N VAL A 244 33.05 -7.63 -2.93
CA VAL A 244 31.69 -7.51 -3.49
C VAL A 244 30.65 -7.39 -2.39
N ALA A 245 30.76 -8.19 -1.32
CA ALA A 245 29.87 -8.10 -0.16
C ALA A 245 29.97 -6.74 0.57
N ALA A 246 31.17 -6.17 0.67
CA ALA A 246 31.39 -4.84 1.24
C ALA A 246 30.79 -3.72 0.37
N LEU A 247 30.85 -3.86 -0.95
CA LEU A 247 30.25 -2.94 -1.93
C LEU A 247 28.73 -2.94 -1.86
N VAL A 248 28.12 -4.12 -1.83
CA VAL A 248 26.66 -4.30 -1.79
C VAL A 248 26.06 -3.84 -0.45
N SER A 249 26.81 -3.95 0.65
CA SER A 249 26.35 -3.53 1.99
C SER A 249 26.52 -2.03 2.29
N GLY A 250 27.04 -1.23 1.34
CA GLY A 250 27.25 0.21 1.52
C GLY A 250 28.31 0.57 2.57
N ARG A 251 29.13 -0.40 3.01
CA ARG A 251 30.16 -0.27 4.06
C ARG A 251 31.59 -0.27 3.51
N GLY A 252 31.75 0.17 2.26
CA GLY A 252 32.96 0.07 1.45
C GLY A 252 34.30 0.47 2.08
N PRO A 253 34.44 1.50 2.95
CA PRO A 253 35.79 1.93 3.37
C PRO A 253 36.32 1.23 4.63
N TRP A 254 35.47 0.66 5.50
CA TRP A 254 35.90 0.27 6.84
C TRP A 254 36.50 -1.14 6.93
N LEU A 255 36.16 -2.04 6.00
CA LEU A 255 36.68 -3.42 5.99
C LEU A 255 38.08 -3.54 5.38
N LEU A 256 38.53 -2.54 4.61
CA LEU A 256 39.88 -2.53 4.02
C LEU A 256 40.98 -2.00 4.97
N ILE A 257 40.62 -1.45 6.13
CA ILE A 257 41.57 -0.89 7.10
C ILE A 257 41.95 -1.91 8.19
N SER A 258 41.24 -3.03 8.29
CA SER A 258 41.45 -4.06 9.32
C SER A 258 42.13 -5.34 8.82
N LEU A 259 42.70 -5.33 7.61
CA LEU A 259 43.46 -6.43 7.00
C LEU A 259 44.93 -6.06 6.87
#